data_AF-A0A967N6A1-F1
#
_entry.id   AF-A0A967N6A1-F1
#
_cell.length_a   1.000
_cell.length_b   1.000
_cell.length_c   1.000
_cell.angle_alpha   90.00
_cell.angle_beta   90.00
_cell.angle_gamma   90.00
#
_symmetry.space_group_name_H-M   'P 1'
#
loop_
_entity.id
_entity.type
_entity.pdbx_description
1 polymer ?
#
loop_
_entity_poly.entity_id
_entity_poly.type
_entity_poly.pdbx_seq_one_letter_code
_entity_poly.pdbx_strand_id
1 'polypeptide(L)' 'VRKAAKSHGTGRRIEGGLPADAQALVVEDTMTTGKSAVSAVAAVRDHGAEVVGVLVLVDREEGGAG' A
#
# COMPACT_ATOMS: atom_id res chain seq x y z
N VAL A 1 -1.03 -0.22 5.26
CA VAL A 1 -0.47 -1.61 5.11
C VAL A 1 -0.20 -2.28 6.45
N ARG A 2 -0.66 -3.53 6.63
CA ARG A 2 -0.42 -4.29 7.88
C ARG A 2 1.05 -4.71 8.03
N LYS A 3 1.70 -4.25 9.11
CA LYS A 3 2.99 -4.77 9.61
C LYS A 3 2.81 -6.22 10.08
N ALA A 4 3.62 -7.11 9.50
CA ALA A 4 3.84 -8.50 9.89
C ALA A 4 2.60 -9.41 9.89
N ALA A 5 2.61 -10.41 9.00
CA ALA A 5 1.60 -11.46 8.97
C ALA A 5 1.61 -12.23 10.30
N LYS A 6 0.52 -12.12 11.07
CA LYS A 6 0.18 -13.13 12.08
C LYS A 6 -0.18 -14.41 11.33
N SER A 7 0.43 -15.52 11.72
CA SER A 7 0.42 -16.83 11.07
C SER A 7 -0.91 -17.60 11.18
N HIS A 8 -2.05 -16.96 10.94
CA HIS A 8 -3.34 -17.61 10.76
C HIS A 8 -4.22 -16.77 9.82
N GLY A 9 -4.07 -17.02 8.52
CA GLY A 9 -4.84 -16.39 7.46
C GLY A 9 -4.17 -16.70 6.12
N THR A 10 -4.96 -16.96 5.08
CA THR A 10 -4.43 -17.19 3.73
C THR A 10 -3.51 -16.01 3.39
N GLY A 11 -2.21 -16.24 3.15
CA GLY A 11 -1.17 -15.20 2.96
C GLY A 11 -1.33 -14.32 1.72
N ARG A 12 -2.57 -14.02 1.33
CA ARG A 12 -2.93 -13.14 0.24
C ARG A 12 -2.72 -11.69 0.72
N ARG A 13 -1.75 -11.02 0.10
CA ARG A 13 -1.49 -9.58 0.33
C ARG A 13 -2.56 -8.69 -0.31
N ILE A 14 -3.30 -9.21 -1.29
CA ILE A 14 -4.38 -8.54 -2.02
C ILE A 14 -5.66 -9.35 -1.85
N GLU A 15 -6.71 -8.69 -1.40
CA GLU A 15 -8.07 -9.24 -1.29
C GLU A 15 -8.94 -8.74 -2.46
N GLY A 16 -10.07 -9.39 -2.74
CA GLY A 16 -11.07 -8.87 -3.67
C GLY A 16 -10.84 -9.13 -5.18
N GLY A 17 -9.82 -9.91 -5.56
CA GLY A 17 -9.66 -10.36 -6.94
C GLY A 17 -9.23 -9.26 -7.91
N LEU A 18 -8.19 -8.50 -7.56
CA LEU A 18 -7.58 -7.49 -8.42
C LEU A 18 -7.17 -8.12 -9.78
N PRO A 19 -7.65 -7.61 -10.92
CA PRO A 19 -7.18 -8.09 -12.23
C PRO A 19 -5.72 -7.70 -12.49
N ALA A 20 -4.98 -8.55 -13.21
CA ALA A 20 -3.55 -8.37 -13.49
C ALA A 20 -3.22 -7.20 -14.43
N ASP A 21 -4.20 -6.52 -15.01
CA ASP A 21 -4.01 -5.31 -15.86
C ASP A 21 -4.83 -4.13 -15.34
N ALA A 22 -5.33 -4.21 -14.11
CA ALA A 22 -6.13 -3.16 -13.51
C ALA A 22 -5.26 -1.95 -13.17
N GLN A 23 -5.85 -0.77 -13.31
CA GLN A 23 -5.31 0.46 -12.74
C GLN A 23 -5.77 0.60 -11.29
N ALA A 24 -4.82 0.76 -10.38
CA ALA A 24 -5.06 0.81 -8.94
C ALA A 24 -4.52 2.11 -8.33
N LEU A 25 -5.35 2.77 -7.52
CA LEU A 25 -4.94 3.87 -6.65
C LEU A 25 -4.67 3.30 -5.25
N VAL A 26 -3.46 3.49 -4.74
CA VAL A 26 -3.14 3.15 -3.35
C VAL A 26 -3.63 4.28 -2.45
N VAL A 27 -4.47 3.99 -1.47
CA VAL A 27 -4.98 4.97 -0.51
C VAL A 27 -4.49 4.63 0.88
N GLU A 28 -3.85 5.59 1.55
CA GLU A 28 -3.48 5.52 2.97
C GLU A 28 -4.20 6.64 3.72
N ASP A 29 -4.70 6.33 4.91
CA ASP A 29 -5.27 7.34 5.79
C ASP A 29 -4.18 8.32 6.24
N THR A 30 -3.05 7.79 6.67
CA THR A 30 -1.96 8.60 7.22
C THR A 30 -0.60 8.08 6.79
N MET A 31 0.35 8.99 6.54
CA MET A 31 1.73 8.65 6.20
C MET A 31 2.69 9.24 7.24
N THR A 32 3.65 8.44 7.72
CA THR A 32 4.78 8.93 8.52
C THR A 32 6.09 8.80 7.74
N THR A 33 6.48 7.57 7.38
CA THR A 33 7.75 7.27 6.69
C THR A 33 7.55 6.78 5.25
N GLY A 34 6.31 6.66 4.79
CA GLY A 34 5.96 6.14 3.46
C GLY A 34 6.20 4.64 3.23
N LYS A 35 6.86 3.91 4.15
CA LYS A 35 7.16 2.47 4.00
C LYS A 35 5.92 1.60 3.75
N SER A 36 4.80 1.97 4.37
CA SER A 36 3.50 1.33 4.18
C SER A 36 3.06 1.41 2.73
N ALA A 37 2.98 2.63 2.18
CA ALA A 37 2.60 2.87 0.79
C ALA A 37 3.53 2.15 -0.19
N VAL A 38 4.85 2.20 0.01
CA VAL A 38 5.83 1.49 -0.84
C VAL A 38 5.58 -0.01 -0.86
N SER A 39 5.29 -0.62 0.30
CA SER A 39 4.96 -2.04 0.37
C SER A 39 3.64 -2.39 -0.34
N ALA A 40 2.63 -1.51 -0.31
CA ALA A 40 1.39 -1.70 -1.06
C ALA A 40 1.63 -1.62 -2.56
N VAL A 41 2.36 -0.59 -3.01
CA VAL A 41 2.73 -0.39 -4.42
C VAL A 41 3.46 -1.62 -4.96
N ALA A 42 4.42 -2.15 -4.21
CA ALA A 42 5.14 -3.37 -4.59
C ALA A 42 4.19 -4.56 -4.72
N ALA A 43 3.29 -4.79 -3.76
CA ALA A 43 2.35 -5.89 -3.82
C ALA A 43 1.39 -5.79 -5.02
N VAL A 44 0.92 -4.59 -5.37
CA VAL A 44 0.04 -4.35 -6.53
C VAL A 44 0.78 -4.63 -7.83
N ARG A 45 2.03 -4.16 -7.96
CA ARG A 45 2.87 -4.40 -9.15
C ARG A 45 3.29 -5.88 -9.29
N ASP A 46 3.61 -6.54 -8.18
CA ASP A 46 3.90 -7.99 -8.15
C ASP A 46 2.71 -8.82 -8.66
N HIS A 47 1.50 -8.28 -8.56
CA HIS A 47 0.25 -8.90 -9.02
C HIS A 47 -0.09 -8.56 -10.49
N GLY A 48 0.74 -7.76 -11.16
CA GLY A 48 0.59 -7.35 -12.56
C GLY A 48 -0.10 -5.99 -12.75
N ALA A 49 -0.86 -5.52 -11.76
CA ALA A 49 -1.65 -4.31 -11.86
C ALA A 49 -0.77 -3.03 -11.91
N GLU A 50 -1.28 -2.01 -12.58
CA GLU A 50 -0.64 -0.69 -12.70
C GLU A 50 -1.02 0.19 -11.51
N VAL A 51 -0.03 0.73 -10.80
CA VAL A 51 -0.31 1.76 -9.79
C VAL A 51 -0.28 3.14 -10.46
N VAL A 52 -1.43 3.80 -10.50
CA VAL A 52 -1.60 5.13 -11.12
C VAL A 52 -1.31 6.28 -10.15
N GLY A 53 -1.20 5.99 -8.86
CA GLY A 53 -0.86 6.98 -7.84
C GLY A 53 -0.95 6.46 -6.42
N VAL A 54 -0.53 7.31 -5.49
CA VAL A 54 -0.69 7.12 -4.04
C VAL A 54 -1.40 8.36 -3.49
N LEU A 55 -2.54 8.15 -2.83
CA LEU A 55 -3.27 9.20 -2.13
C LEU A 55 -3.09 9.01 -0.63
N VAL A 56 -2.68 10.07 0.06
CA VAL A 56 -2.56 10.10 1.52
C VAL A 56 -3.48 11.19 2.04
N LEU A 57 -4.37 10.85 2.99
CA LEU A 57 -5.29 11.85 3.56
C LEU A 57 -4.58 12.80 4.52
N VAL A 58 -3.63 12.30 5.32
CA VAL A 58 -2.85 13.10 6.27
C VAL A 58 -1.38 12.70 6.23
N ASP A 59 -0.51 13.62 5.82
CA ASP A 59 0.93 13.47 6.03
C ASP A 59 1.28 13.93 7.46
N ARG A 60 1.92 13.05 8.23
CA ARG A 60 2.31 13.28 9.63
C ARG A 60 3.79 13.65 9.79
N GLU A 61 4.47 14.05 8.72
CA GLU A 61 5.83 14.62 8.69
C GLU A 61 6.69 14.34 9.94
N GLU A 62 7.16 13.12 10.15
CA GLU A 62 8.17 12.81 11.18
C GLU A 62 9.60 13.06 10.64
N GLY A 63 9.80 14.18 9.92
CA GLY A 63 11.01 14.41 9.13
C GLY A 63 11.47 15.86 8.93
N GLY A 64 10.86 16.84 9.60
CA GLY A 64 11.30 18.22 9.44
C GLY A 64 10.76 19.12 10.55
N ALA A 65 11.58 19.32 11.58
CA ALA A 65 11.48 20.54 12.36
C ALA A 65 11.65 21.73 11.41
N GLY A 66 10.68 22.64 11.41
CA GLY A 66 10.97 24.05 11.15
C GLY A 66 11.75 24.64 12.31
#